data_AF-A0A3N0D355-F1
#
_entry.id   AF-A0A3N0D355-F1
#
_cell.length_a   1.000
_cell.length_b   1.000
_cell.length_c   1.000
_cell.angle_alpha   90.00
_cell.angle_beta   90.00
_cell.angle_gamma   90.00
#
_symmetry.space_group_name_H-M   'P 1'
#
loop_
_entity.id
_entity.type
_entity.pdbx_description
1 polymer ?
#
loop_
_entity_poly.entity_id
_entity_poly.type
_entity_poly.pdbx_seq_one_letter_code
_entity_poly.pdbx_strand_id
1 'polypeptide(L)'
;MAAVALAATGVLATPGAAHADNGDGLTACNSGEICFWRYSGAVLWTKQFWYTANHGGYTWWAGQPTGVRMQDDAVEITNRDTQCDVRVGNRSPATGLWTWRYFPNDHVRRDLGEIRNANDRHERVC
;
A
#
# COMPACT_ATOMS: atom_id res chain seq x y z
N MET A 1 11.80 -19.86 -48.73
CA MET A 1 10.77 -19.35 -47.80
C MET A 1 11.47 -19.05 -46.48
N ALA A 2 11.48 -17.81 -46.03
CA ALA A 2 12.09 -17.43 -44.75
C ALA A 2 11.07 -16.55 -44.00
N ALA A 3 10.51 -17.09 -42.92
CA ALA A 3 9.56 -16.40 -42.07
C ALA A 3 10.35 -15.51 -41.11
N VAL A 4 10.19 -14.19 -41.24
CA VAL A 4 10.73 -13.21 -40.29
C VAL A 4 9.74 -13.15 -39.12
N ALA A 5 10.14 -13.74 -37.99
CA ALA A 5 9.41 -13.64 -36.74
C ALA A 5 9.54 -12.21 -36.20
N LEU A 6 8.43 -11.46 -36.15
CA LEU A 6 8.35 -10.22 -35.38
C LEU A 6 8.39 -10.58 -33.89
N ALA A 7 9.52 -10.33 -33.24
CA ALA A 7 9.60 -10.31 -31.79
C ALA A 7 8.93 -9.03 -31.29
N ALA A 8 7.70 -9.15 -30.79
CA ALA A 8 7.05 -8.11 -30.01
C ALA A 8 7.76 -8.00 -28.66
N THR A 9 8.65 -7.03 -28.52
CA THR A 9 9.18 -6.61 -27.22
C THR A 9 8.05 -5.97 -26.43
N GLY A 10 7.37 -6.79 -25.63
CA GLY A 10 6.46 -6.30 -24.59
C GLY A 10 7.26 -5.43 -23.63
N VAL A 11 7.04 -4.12 -23.69
CA VAL A 11 7.51 -3.18 -22.68
C VAL A 11 6.78 -3.55 -21.39
N LEU A 12 7.47 -4.25 -20.49
CA LEU A 12 7.04 -4.43 -19.12
C LEU A 12 7.00 -3.03 -18.50
N ALA A 13 5.81 -2.44 -18.41
CA ALA A 13 5.58 -1.24 -17.62
C ALA A 13 5.93 -1.60 -16.16
N THR A 14 7.14 -1.24 -15.73
CA THR A 14 7.49 -1.25 -14.32
C THR A 14 6.53 -0.28 -13.63
N PRO A 15 5.71 -0.73 -12.65
CA PRO A 15 4.90 0.20 -11.89
C PRO A 15 5.84 1.26 -11.29
N GLY A 16 5.56 2.53 -11.62
CA GLY A 16 6.36 3.65 -11.14
C GLY A 16 6.45 3.65 -9.62
N ALA A 17 7.59 4.11 -9.10
CA ALA A 17 7.82 4.30 -7.67
C ALA A 17 6.63 5.02 -7.01
N ALA A 18 6.17 4.49 -5.86
CA ALA A 18 5.14 5.12 -5.06
C ALA A 18 5.53 6.55 -4.65
N HIS A 19 4.58 7.47 -4.83
CA HIS A 19 4.54 8.70 -4.05
C HIS A 19 3.82 8.36 -2.73
N ALA A 20 4.51 8.43 -1.60
CA ALA A 20 3.87 8.36 -0.29
C ALA A 20 3.39 9.76 0.10
N ASP A 21 2.22 9.88 0.73
CA ASP A 21 1.73 11.16 1.23
C ASP A 21 1.63 11.19 2.77
N ASN A 22 2.07 12.35 3.24
CA ASN A 22 1.85 13.07 4.49
C ASN A 22 2.64 14.41 4.34
N GLY A 23 2.67 14.96 3.12
CA GLY A 23 3.48 16.10 2.64
C GLY A 23 2.70 17.41 2.56
N ASP A 24 1.39 17.36 2.79
CA ASP A 24 0.53 18.51 3.08
C ASP A 24 0.33 18.72 4.61
N GLY A 25 0.84 17.79 5.42
CA GLY A 25 0.70 17.78 6.87
C GLY A 25 -0.67 17.36 7.40
N LEU A 26 -1.58 16.90 6.53
CA LEU A 26 -2.94 16.52 6.87
C LEU A 26 -3.07 15.02 7.12
N THR A 27 -4.08 14.65 7.89
CA THR A 27 -4.41 13.25 8.20
C THR A 27 -5.57 12.71 7.35
N ALA A 28 -6.13 13.54 6.47
CA ALA A 28 -7.26 13.17 5.63
C ALA A 28 -6.82 12.14 4.58
N CYS A 29 -7.64 11.12 4.33
CA CYS A 29 -7.41 10.19 3.22
C CYS A 29 -8.11 10.74 1.98
N ASN A 30 -7.34 11.37 1.10
CA ASN A 30 -7.82 12.08 -0.07
C ASN A 30 -8.16 11.12 -1.23
N SER A 31 -8.88 11.65 -2.22
CA SER A 31 -9.15 10.91 -3.45
C SER A 31 -7.85 10.63 -4.19
N GLY A 32 -7.67 9.39 -4.63
CA GLY A 32 -6.46 8.86 -5.26
C GLY A 32 -5.47 8.21 -4.30
N GLU A 33 -5.72 8.25 -2.99
CA GLU A 33 -4.81 7.68 -1.99
C GLU A 33 -5.24 6.30 -1.49
N ILE A 34 -4.25 5.52 -1.09
CA ILE A 34 -4.34 4.27 -0.36
C ILE A 34 -3.81 4.57 1.04
N CYS A 35 -4.69 4.57 2.02
CA CYS A 35 -4.38 5.07 3.36
C CYS A 35 -4.37 3.93 4.36
N PHE A 36 -3.35 3.90 5.21
CA PHE A 36 -3.20 2.95 6.29
C PHE A 36 -3.31 3.65 7.62
N TRP A 37 -3.78 2.91 8.62
CA TRP A 37 -4.00 3.46 9.96
C TRP A 37 -3.48 2.54 11.05
N ARG A 38 -3.10 3.15 12.17
CA ARG A 38 -2.96 2.48 13.47
C ARG A 38 -3.33 3.38 14.63
N TYR A 39 -3.55 2.78 15.79
CA TYR A 39 -3.75 3.50 17.03
C TYR A 39 -2.51 3.36 17.92
N SER A 40 -2.11 4.46 18.56
CA SER A 40 -1.13 4.48 19.64
C SER A 40 -1.78 5.15 20.84
N GLY A 41 -2.33 4.34 21.76
CA GLY A 41 -3.27 4.84 22.77
C GLY A 41 -4.50 5.45 22.11
N ALA A 42 -4.85 6.68 22.48
CA ALA A 42 -5.96 7.43 21.88
C ALA A 42 -5.59 8.16 20.57
N VAL A 43 -4.33 8.11 20.13
CA VAL A 43 -3.86 8.85 18.96
C VAL A 43 -3.98 7.98 17.71
N LEU A 44 -4.69 8.48 16.70
CA LEU A 44 -4.77 7.88 15.38
C LEU A 44 -3.56 8.30 14.55
N TRP A 45 -2.82 7.31 14.06
CA TRP A 45 -1.69 7.50 13.16
C TRP A 45 -2.07 7.08 11.76
N THR A 46 -1.55 7.79 10.77
CA THR A 46 -1.88 7.58 9.36
C THR A 46 -0.65 7.57 8.48
N LYS A 47 -0.75 6.87 7.36
CA LYS A 47 0.20 6.94 6.26
C LYS A 47 -0.54 6.74 4.96
N GLN A 48 -0.37 7.66 4.01
CA GLN A 48 -1.02 7.61 2.71
C GLN A 48 -0.01 7.25 1.62
N PHE A 49 -0.51 6.68 0.52
CA PHE A 49 0.26 6.37 -0.68
C PHE A 49 -0.61 6.60 -1.90
N TRP A 50 -0.03 7.10 -2.98
CA TRP A 50 -0.76 7.27 -4.25
C TRP A 50 -0.85 5.97 -5.04
N TYR A 51 0.14 5.08 -4.91
CA TYR A 51 0.26 3.84 -5.68
C TYR A 51 0.94 2.73 -4.87
N THR A 52 1.07 1.55 -5.48
CA THR A 52 1.84 0.38 -5.00
C THR A 52 3.11 0.77 -4.25
N ALA A 53 3.20 0.45 -2.96
CA ALA A 53 4.36 0.79 -2.14
C ALA A 53 4.81 -0.37 -1.24
N ASN A 54 6.13 -0.44 -1.01
CA ASN A 54 6.72 -1.21 0.09
C ASN A 54 6.80 -0.34 1.35
N HIS A 55 6.37 -0.84 2.50
CA HIS A 55 6.24 -0.06 3.73
C HIS A 55 7.57 0.11 4.51
N GLY A 56 8.63 -0.64 4.18
CA GLY A 56 9.89 -0.69 4.94
C GLY A 56 10.67 0.62 5.06
N GLY A 57 10.47 1.56 4.12
CA GLY A 57 11.12 2.87 4.12
C GLY A 57 10.32 3.99 4.80
N TYR A 58 9.14 3.70 5.35
CA TYR A 58 8.19 4.72 5.76
C TYR A 58 7.92 4.71 7.25
N THR A 59 7.70 5.91 7.81
CA THR A 59 7.21 6.11 9.17
C THR A 59 5.80 6.68 9.18
N TRP A 60 5.13 6.47 10.30
CA TRP A 60 3.79 6.98 10.56
C TRP A 60 3.75 8.50 10.70
N TRP A 61 2.55 9.06 10.56
CA TRP A 61 2.26 10.45 10.86
C TRP A 61 1.17 10.58 11.92
N ALA A 62 1.37 11.53 12.85
CA ALA A 62 0.45 11.83 13.94
C ALA A 62 0.44 13.35 14.20
N GLY A 63 0.00 14.12 13.20
CA GLY A 63 0.14 15.59 13.18
C GLY A 63 1.56 16.08 12.82
N GLN A 64 2.52 15.17 12.82
CA GLN A 64 3.92 15.33 12.43
C GLN A 64 4.51 13.94 12.10
N PRO A 65 5.67 13.86 11.42
CA PRO A 65 6.34 12.58 11.22
C PRO A 65 6.70 11.95 12.56
N THR A 66 6.40 10.67 12.73
CA THR A 66 6.88 9.90 13.87
C THR A 66 8.23 9.23 13.55
N GLY A 67 8.93 8.76 14.58
CA GLY A 67 10.10 7.89 14.43
C GLY A 67 9.77 6.40 14.31
N VAL A 68 8.50 6.04 14.18
CA VAL A 68 8.05 4.64 14.21
C VAL A 68 7.77 4.15 12.79
N ARG A 69 8.34 2.99 12.45
CA ARG A 69 8.20 2.37 11.13
C ARG A 69 6.78 1.87 10.90
N MET A 70 6.34 1.96 9.65
CA MET A 70 5.04 1.48 9.22
C MET A 70 5.01 -0.03 8.90
N GLN A 71 6.14 -0.58 8.43
CA GLN A 71 6.22 -1.98 8.06
C GLN A 71 5.72 -2.88 9.18
N ASP A 72 4.77 -3.75 8.84
CA ASP A 72 4.17 -4.74 9.76
C ASP A 72 3.46 -4.13 10.97
N ASP A 73 2.82 -2.98 10.79
CA ASP A 73 2.27 -2.22 11.92
C ASP A 73 0.92 -1.58 11.64
N ALA A 74 0.44 -1.60 10.39
CA ALA A 74 -0.90 -1.12 10.08
C ALA A 74 -1.98 -2.10 10.56
N VAL A 75 -3.14 -1.57 10.91
CA VAL A 75 -4.31 -2.36 11.34
C VAL A 75 -5.55 -2.13 10.48
N GLU A 76 -5.63 -1.01 9.78
CA GLU A 76 -6.73 -0.69 8.89
C GLU A 76 -6.22 -0.06 7.60
N ILE A 77 -7.07 -0.15 6.57
CA ILE A 77 -6.83 0.42 5.25
C ILE A 77 -8.10 1.10 4.73
N THR A 78 -7.92 2.19 3.99
CA THR A 78 -8.94 2.75 3.09
C THR A 78 -8.35 2.78 1.69
N ASN A 79 -9.01 2.14 0.72
CA ASN A 79 -8.65 2.28 -0.69
C ASN A 79 -9.49 3.42 -1.30
N ARG A 80 -8.86 4.55 -1.61
CA ARG A 80 -9.45 5.66 -2.37
C ARG A 80 -8.76 5.86 -3.71
N ASP A 81 -8.09 4.84 -4.21
CA ASP A 81 -7.58 4.85 -5.58
C ASP A 81 -8.70 5.28 -6.56
N THR A 82 -8.34 5.87 -7.69
CA THR A 82 -9.36 6.32 -8.65
C THR A 82 -9.78 5.23 -9.65
N GLN A 83 -9.09 4.09 -9.64
CA GLN A 83 -9.20 3.10 -10.70
C GLN A 83 -9.17 1.65 -10.21
N CYS A 84 -8.33 1.33 -9.22
CA CYS A 84 -7.95 -0.06 -8.97
C CYS A 84 -8.28 -0.52 -7.54
N ASP A 85 -8.62 -1.80 -7.43
CA ASP A 85 -8.59 -2.48 -6.14
C ASP A 85 -7.16 -2.53 -5.62
N VAL A 86 -7.00 -2.84 -4.33
CA VAL A 86 -5.69 -2.97 -3.69
C VAL A 86 -5.57 -4.32 -3.03
N ARG A 87 -4.42 -4.97 -3.16
CA ARG A 87 -4.06 -6.09 -2.30
C ARG A 87 -2.94 -5.69 -1.35
N VAL A 88 -3.05 -6.09 -0.09
CA VAL A 88 -2.02 -5.89 0.94
C VAL A 88 -1.35 -7.22 1.21
N GLY A 89 -0.02 -7.20 1.26
CA GLY A 89 0.82 -8.38 1.33
C GLY A 89 1.60 -8.46 2.62
N ASN A 90 1.65 -9.66 3.19
CA ASN A 90 2.57 -10.06 4.25
C ASN A 90 3.60 -11.03 3.67
N ARG A 91 4.88 -10.83 3.91
CA ARG A 91 5.94 -11.77 3.56
C ARG A 91 6.35 -12.56 4.79
N SER A 92 6.04 -13.86 4.79
CA SER A 92 6.47 -14.74 5.88
C SER A 92 8.01 -14.71 6.02
N PRO A 93 8.55 -14.39 7.20
CA PRO A 93 10.01 -14.44 7.42
C PRO A 93 10.53 -15.89 7.40
N ALA A 94 9.67 -16.87 7.72
CA ALA A 94 10.05 -18.28 7.77
C ALA A 94 10.12 -18.92 6.38
N THR A 95 9.18 -18.60 5.49
CA THR A 95 9.07 -19.26 4.17
C THR A 95 9.43 -18.33 3.01
N GLY A 96 9.49 -17.02 3.24
CA GLY A 96 9.68 -16.01 2.20
C GLY A 96 8.47 -15.83 1.27
N LEU A 97 7.38 -16.56 1.48
CA LEU A 97 6.16 -16.53 0.67
C LEU A 97 5.26 -15.36 1.06
N TRP A 98 4.49 -14.88 0.08
CA TRP A 98 3.53 -13.81 0.26
C TRP A 98 2.13 -14.34 0.54
N THR A 99 1.47 -13.78 1.55
CA THR A 99 0.03 -13.90 1.77
C THR A 99 -0.61 -12.57 1.40
N TRP A 100 -1.71 -12.62 0.64
CA TRP A 100 -2.40 -11.44 0.11
C TRP A 100 -3.82 -11.35 0.60
N ARG A 101 -4.26 -10.14 0.93
CA ARG A 101 -5.67 -9.82 1.16
C ARG A 101 -6.10 -8.68 0.25
N TYR A 102 -7.27 -8.81 -0.37
CA TYR A 102 -7.83 -7.86 -1.31
C TYR A 102 -8.78 -6.88 -0.62
N PHE A 103 -8.74 -5.63 -1.06
CA PHE A 103 -9.55 -4.52 -0.60
C PHE A 103 -10.11 -3.78 -1.81
N PRO A 104 -11.45 -3.75 -1.96
CA PRO A 104 -12.09 -3.12 -3.11
C PRO A 104 -11.85 -1.61 -3.12
N ASN A 105 -11.89 -1.02 -4.31
CA ASN A 105 -11.97 0.43 -4.47
C ASN A 105 -13.39 0.94 -4.17
N ASP A 106 -13.76 0.94 -2.90
CA ASP A 106 -15.08 1.36 -2.44
C ASP A 106 -15.05 2.52 -1.44
N HIS A 107 -13.86 3.05 -1.17
CA HIS A 107 -13.62 4.16 -0.25
C HIS A 107 -14.02 3.88 1.22
N VAL A 108 -14.29 2.61 1.57
CA VAL A 108 -14.65 2.20 2.92
C VAL A 108 -13.39 1.88 3.71
N ARG A 109 -13.29 2.43 4.93
CA ARG A 109 -12.23 2.05 5.89
C ARG A 109 -12.50 0.64 6.41
N ARG A 110 -11.52 -0.25 6.32
CA ARG A 110 -11.65 -1.67 6.63
C ARG A 110 -10.51 -2.15 7.52
N ASP A 111 -10.85 -3.08 8.41
CA ASP A 111 -9.88 -3.80 9.22
C ASP A 111 -9.00 -4.72 8.35
N LEU A 112 -7.69 -4.74 8.62
CA LEU A 112 -6.72 -5.61 7.93
C LEU A 112 -6.82 -7.09 8.35
N GLY A 113 -7.58 -7.42 9.40
CA GLY A 113 -7.91 -8.79 9.79
C GLY A 113 -6.67 -9.64 10.07
N GLU A 114 -6.55 -10.76 9.36
CA GLU A 114 -5.43 -11.71 9.55
C GLU A 114 -4.05 -11.13 9.19
N ILE A 115 -4.00 -10.04 8.42
CA ILE A 115 -2.75 -9.34 8.04
C ILE A 115 -2.54 -8.03 8.81
N ARG A 116 -3.25 -7.86 9.95
CA ARG A 116 -2.91 -6.81 10.92
C ARG A 116 -1.49 -7.02 11.42
N ASN A 117 -0.74 -5.94 11.57
CA ASN A 117 0.64 -5.96 12.06
C ASN A 117 1.55 -6.93 11.28
N ALA A 118 1.25 -7.13 10.01
CA ALA A 118 1.91 -8.07 9.12
C ALA A 118 1.60 -7.64 7.68
N ASN A 119 2.12 -6.49 7.30
CA ASN A 119 1.80 -5.80 6.06
C ASN A 119 3.05 -5.09 5.56
N ASP A 120 3.88 -5.82 4.83
CA ASP A 120 5.12 -5.31 4.25
C ASP A 120 4.90 -4.36 3.09
N ARG A 121 3.83 -4.56 2.32
CA ARG A 121 3.54 -3.79 1.11
C ARG A 121 2.09 -3.86 0.71
N HIS A 122 1.73 -3.02 -0.24
CA HIS A 122 0.47 -3.14 -0.97
C HIS A 122 0.70 -2.93 -2.47
N GLU A 123 -0.23 -3.45 -3.26
CA GLU A 123 -0.20 -3.38 -4.73
C GLU A 123 -1.57 -3.03 -5.26
N ARG A 124 -1.61 -2.15 -6.26
CA ARG A 124 -2.80 -1.92 -7.09
C ARG A 124 -3.09 -3.16 -7.93
N VAL A 125 -4.37 -3.48 -8.08
CA VAL A 125 -4.86 -4.60 -8.88
C VAL A 125 -5.85 -4.04 -9.90
N CYS A 126 -5.33 -3.84 -11.08
CA CYS A 126 -6.00 -3.53 -12.33
C CYS A 126 -5.45 -4.56 -13.36
#